data_AF-A0A8S1D7N4-F1
#
_entry.id   AF-A0A8S1D7N4-F1
#
_cell.length_a   1.000
_cell.length_b   1.000
_cell.length_c   1.000
_cell.angle_alpha   90.00
_cell.angle_beta   90.00
_cell.angle_gamma   90.00
#
_symmetry.space_group_name_H-M   'P 1'
#
loop_
_entity.id
_entity.type
_entity.pdbx_description
1 polymer ?
#
loop_
_entity_poly.entity_id
_entity_poly.type
_entity_poly.pdbx_seq_one_letter_code
_entity_poly.pdbx_strand_id
1 'polypeptide(L)'
;MANLKFTTGVLLLCIVAFSSAERTTTSCTTEGVFPLPGCVGFYKCYKTEFGFESSNFFCANGFLYHELSQTCEPASKVTRCSIPASTEEQTKSPTWLG
;
A
#
# COMPACT_ATOMS: atom_id res chain seq x y z
N MET A 1 7.26 -43.14 -12.41
CA MET A 1 7.68 -43.71 -11.11
C MET A 1 8.81 -42.83 -10.57
N ALA A 2 8.51 -41.89 -9.67
CA ALA A 2 9.54 -41.12 -8.97
C ALA A 2 9.33 -41.37 -7.47
N ASN A 3 10.23 -42.16 -6.91
CA ASN A 3 10.35 -42.41 -5.49
C ASN A 3 11.12 -41.25 -4.86
N LEU A 4 10.57 -40.62 -3.82
CA LEU A 4 11.38 -39.86 -2.87
C LEU A 4 11.12 -40.42 -1.47
N LYS A 5 12.14 -41.09 -0.95
CA LYS A 5 12.14 -41.86 0.31
C LYS A 5 11.97 -40.92 1.50
N PHE A 6 10.94 -41.13 2.31
CA PHE A 6 10.88 -40.63 3.68
C PHE A 6 11.15 -41.81 4.62
N THR A 7 12.40 -41.95 5.05
CA THR A 7 12.79 -42.94 6.07
C THR A 7 12.28 -42.51 7.44
N THR A 8 11.25 -43.25 7.88
CA THR A 8 10.85 -43.60 9.25
C THR A 8 11.72 -43.11 10.42
N GLY A 9 11.08 -42.44 11.39
CA GLY A 9 11.57 -42.38 12.77
C GLY A 9 10.97 -41.29 13.67
N VAL A 10 9.75 -41.50 14.20
CA VAL A 10 9.31 -41.24 15.62
C VAL A 10 9.54 -39.80 16.17
N LEU A 11 8.62 -39.01 16.76
CA LEU A 11 7.28 -39.14 17.32
C LEU A 11 6.93 -37.77 17.96
N LEU A 12 5.70 -37.27 17.76
CA LEU A 12 5.02 -36.20 18.51
C LEU A 12 5.86 -35.03 19.06
N LEU A 13 6.15 -34.01 18.24
CA LEU A 13 6.15 -32.60 18.68
C LEU A 13 5.71 -31.71 17.50
N CYS A 14 4.47 -31.23 17.55
CA CYS A 14 3.95 -30.06 16.83
C CYS A 14 4.05 -30.03 15.30
N ILE A 15 3.06 -30.65 14.64
CA ILE A 15 2.25 -30.01 13.58
C ILE A 15 2.45 -28.48 13.53
N VAL A 16 2.72 -27.95 12.33
CA VAL A 16 2.91 -26.52 11.96
C VAL A 16 4.32 -25.94 11.96
N ALA A 17 5.25 -26.57 11.24
CA ALA A 17 6.24 -25.76 10.49
C ALA A 17 5.59 -25.23 9.19
N PHE A 18 4.45 -24.56 9.32
CA PHE A 18 4.00 -23.62 8.30
C PHE A 18 4.91 -22.42 8.53
N SER A 19 6.09 -22.44 7.91
CA SER A 19 7.00 -21.30 7.91
C SER A 19 6.18 -20.15 7.33
N SER A 20 5.54 -19.38 8.21
CA SER A 20 4.76 -18.23 7.82
C SER A 20 5.75 -17.40 7.05
N ALA A 21 5.53 -17.28 5.74
CA ALA A 21 6.19 -16.26 4.99
C ALA A 21 5.96 -15.00 5.82
N GLU A 22 6.99 -14.51 6.50
CA GLU A 22 7.06 -13.14 6.94
C GLU A 22 7.19 -12.36 5.65
N ARG A 23 6.08 -12.33 4.92
CA ARG A 23 5.82 -11.35 3.91
C ARG A 23 5.76 -10.10 4.76
N THR A 24 6.81 -9.29 4.69
CA THR A 24 6.74 -7.88 5.02
C THR A 24 5.82 -7.22 3.97
N THR A 25 4.59 -7.73 3.84
CA THR A 25 3.50 -7.04 3.20
C THR A 25 3.19 -5.89 4.11
N THR A 26 3.22 -4.69 3.57
CA THR A 26 2.46 -3.57 4.08
C THR A 26 1.03 -4.08 4.31
N SER A 27 0.73 -4.54 5.53
CA SER A 27 -0.53 -5.19 5.83
C SER A 27 -1.55 -4.10 6.03
N CYS A 28 -2.37 -3.91 4.99
CA CYS A 28 -3.53 -3.05 5.10
C CYS A 28 -4.44 -3.56 6.23
N THR A 29 -4.89 -2.67 7.09
CA THR A 29 -5.92 -2.96 8.11
C THR A 29 -7.28 -2.37 7.74
N THR A 30 -7.32 -1.54 6.70
CA THR A 30 -8.51 -0.90 6.17
C THR A 30 -8.40 -0.75 4.65
N GLU A 31 -9.55 -0.67 3.98
CA GLU A 31 -9.61 -0.29 2.56
C GLU A 31 -9.22 1.17 2.39
N GLY A 32 -8.59 1.50 1.26
CA GLY A 32 -8.17 2.87 0.98
C GLY A 32 -7.08 3.00 -0.07
N VAL A 33 -6.71 4.25 -0.35
CA VAL A 33 -5.60 4.63 -1.22
C VAL A 33 -4.62 5.43 -0.39
N PHE A 34 -3.36 5.02 -0.40
CA PHE A 34 -2.34 5.55 0.50
C PHE A 34 -1.08 5.91 -0.28
N PRO A 35 -0.40 7.01 0.06
CA PRO A 35 0.81 7.44 -0.62
C PRO A 35 1.96 6.45 -0.37
N LEU A 36 2.83 6.29 -1.37
CA LEU A 36 4.16 5.75 -1.12
C LEU A 36 5.09 6.86 -0.59
N PRO A 37 6.14 6.51 0.17
CA PRO A 37 7.15 7.48 0.61
C PRO A 37 7.69 8.31 -0.57
N GLY A 38 7.71 9.64 -0.40
CA GLY A 38 8.17 10.56 -1.43
C GLY A 38 7.22 10.77 -2.62
N CYS A 39 5.96 10.34 -2.52
CA CYS A 39 4.93 10.48 -3.56
C CYS A 39 5.31 9.89 -4.91
N VAL A 40 6.22 8.93 -4.95
CA VAL A 40 6.58 8.23 -6.18
C VAL A 40 5.45 7.36 -6.72
N GLY A 41 4.35 7.25 -5.98
CA GLY A 41 3.19 6.45 -6.29
C GLY A 41 2.26 6.34 -5.10
N PHE A 42 1.37 5.37 -5.16
CA PHE A 42 0.41 5.04 -4.13
C PHE A 42 0.21 3.53 -4.07
N TYR A 43 -0.36 3.04 -2.99
CA TYR A 43 -0.87 1.67 -2.91
C TYR A 43 -2.36 1.68 -2.59
N LYS A 44 -3.09 0.74 -3.19
CA LYS A 44 -4.52 0.53 -2.92
C LYS A 44 -4.68 -0.69 -2.06
N CYS A 45 -5.36 -0.52 -0.93
CA CYS A 45 -5.80 -1.59 -0.06
C CYS A 45 -7.25 -1.96 -0.39
N TYR A 46 -7.52 -3.25 -0.52
CA TYR A 46 -8.88 -3.77 -0.74
C TYR A 46 -9.14 -4.97 0.18
N LYS A 47 -10.41 -5.10 0.62
CA LYS A 47 -10.85 -6.20 1.46
C LYS A 47 -11.10 -7.44 0.61
N THR A 48 -10.66 -8.59 1.09
CA THR A 48 -10.91 -9.91 0.49
C THR A 48 -11.63 -10.81 1.49
N GLU A 49 -12.06 -12.01 1.06
CA GLU A 49 -12.65 -13.00 1.97
C GLU A 49 -11.69 -13.45 3.07
N PHE A 50 -10.39 -13.33 2.85
CA PHE A 50 -9.33 -13.81 3.74
C PHE A 50 -8.60 -12.70 4.50
N GLY A 51 -9.02 -11.44 4.37
CA GLY A 51 -8.40 -10.30 5.04
C GLY A 51 -8.29 -9.07 4.14
N PHE A 52 -7.10 -8.51 4.02
CA PHE A 52 -6.81 -7.38 3.16
C PHE A 52 -5.61 -7.67 2.26
N GLU A 53 -5.66 -7.12 1.06
CA GLU A 53 -4.56 -7.15 0.10
C GLU A 53 -4.22 -5.74 -0.37
N SER A 54 -3.01 -5.57 -0.89
CA SER A 54 -2.49 -4.29 -1.39
C SER A 54 -1.90 -4.42 -2.79
N SER A 55 -2.10 -3.42 -3.64
CA SER A 55 -1.39 -3.28 -4.91
C SER A 55 -0.72 -1.92 -5.03
N ASN A 56 0.54 -1.89 -5.49
CA ASN A 56 1.36 -0.68 -5.62
C ASN A 56 1.30 -0.13 -7.05
N PHE A 57 1.20 1.19 -7.17
CA PHE A 57 1.15 1.91 -8.44
C PHE A 57 2.16 3.05 -8.39
N PHE A 58 3.21 2.96 -9.21
CA PHE A 58 4.24 4.00 -9.32
C PHE A 58 3.89 5.00 -10.41
N CYS A 59 4.15 6.27 -10.15
CA CYS A 59 4.06 7.33 -11.15
C CYS A 59 5.21 7.24 -12.15
N ALA A 60 4.96 7.71 -13.37
CA ALA A 60 6.00 7.85 -14.38
C ALA A 60 7.04 8.91 -13.96
N ASN A 61 8.24 8.86 -14.55
CA ASN A 61 9.28 9.87 -14.30
C ASN A 61 8.76 11.29 -14.56
N GLY A 62 9.04 12.20 -13.63
CA GLY A 62 8.56 13.59 -13.69
C GLY A 62 7.15 13.81 -13.14
N PHE A 63 6.48 12.75 -12.66
CA PHE A 63 5.17 12.83 -12.02
C PHE A 63 5.26 12.35 -10.56
N LEU A 64 4.44 12.96 -9.70
CA LEU A 64 4.29 12.58 -8.31
C LEU A 64 2.80 12.36 -8.00
N TYR A 65 2.52 11.42 -7.11
CA TYR A 65 1.18 11.17 -6.62
C TYR A 65 0.69 12.37 -5.81
N HIS A 66 -0.48 12.89 -6.19
CA HIS A 66 -1.14 13.99 -5.54
C HIS A 66 -2.40 13.48 -4.84
N GLU A 67 -2.39 13.47 -3.51
CA GLU A 67 -3.46 12.84 -2.71
C GLU A 67 -4.84 13.47 -2.92
N LEU A 68 -4.89 14.80 -3.10
CA LEU A 68 -6.16 15.51 -3.25
C LEU A 68 -6.89 15.14 -4.55
N SER A 69 -6.16 14.98 -5.65
CA SER A 69 -6.72 14.53 -6.92
C SER A 69 -6.72 13.00 -7.05
N GLN A 70 -6.03 12.29 -6.15
CA GLN A 70 -5.76 10.85 -6.22
C GLN A 70 -5.17 10.40 -7.56
N THR A 71 -4.32 11.22 -8.17
CA THR A 71 -3.70 11.00 -9.48
C THR A 71 -2.20 11.32 -9.47
N CYS A 72 -1.47 10.81 -10.46
CA CYS A 72 -0.11 11.29 -10.72
C CYS A 72 -0.19 12.62 -11.48
N GLU A 73 0.26 13.70 -10.85
CA GLU A 73 0.37 15.03 -11.46
C GLU A 73 1.84 15.35 -11.77
N PRO A 74 2.13 16.26 -12.71
CA PRO A 74 3.50 16.74 -12.92
C PRO A 74 4.11 17.23 -11.60
N ALA A 75 5.35 16.86 -11.32
CA ALA A 75 6.01 17.17 -10.05
C ALA A 75 6.02 18.67 -9.71
N SER A 76 6.01 19.54 -10.73
CA SER A 76 5.91 21.01 -10.56
C SER A 76 4.59 21.50 -9.97
N LYS A 77 3.52 20.70 -10.05
CA LYS A 77 2.20 21.01 -9.48
C LYS A 77 2.00 20.46 -8.07
N VAL A 78 2.86 19.53 -7.65
CA VAL A 78 2.77 18.88 -6.34
C VAL A 78 3.64 19.65 -5.35
N THR A 79 3.06 20.68 -4.72
CA THR A 79 3.80 21.62 -3.85
C THR A 79 4.40 20.95 -2.63
N ARG A 80 3.69 19.95 -2.08
CA ARG A 80 4.19 19.05 -1.04
C ARG A 80 3.54 17.70 -1.26
N CYS A 81 4.29 16.64 -0.99
CA CYS A 81 3.66 15.39 -0.62
C CYS A 81 2.72 15.67 0.53
N SER A 82 1.42 15.46 0.33
CA SER A 82 0.45 15.52 1.40
C SER A 82 0.78 14.38 2.37
N ILE A 83 1.75 14.59 3.26
CA ILE A 83 1.71 13.91 4.54
C ILE A 83 0.45 14.49 5.18
N PRO A 84 -0.50 13.68 5.69
CA PRO A 84 -1.70 14.22 6.29
C PRO A 84 -1.30 15.14 7.45
N ALA A 85 -1.22 16.44 7.15
CA ALA A 85 -1.27 17.46 8.16
C ALA A 85 -2.67 17.34 8.71
N SER A 86 -2.78 16.88 9.95
CA SER A 86 -3.99 17.00 10.73
C SER A 86 -4.53 18.42 10.53
N THR A 87 -5.67 18.50 9.84
CA THR A 87 -6.52 19.68 9.74
C THR A 87 -5.85 20.90 9.10
N GLU A 88 -5.89 21.00 7.78
CA GLU A 88 -6.02 22.33 7.16
C GLU A 88 -7.10 22.30 6.08
N GLU A 89 -8.11 23.09 6.38
CA GLU A 89 -9.32 23.43 5.67
C GLU A 89 -9.12 23.54 4.15
N GLN A 90 -9.91 22.80 3.37
CA GLN A 90 -10.24 23.21 2.01
C GLN A 90 -11.00 24.54 2.08
N THR A 91 -10.29 25.64 2.28
CA THR A 91 -10.82 26.97 2.00
C THR A 91 -10.94 27.09 0.49
N LYS A 92 -12.13 26.72 0.01
CA LYS A 92 -12.79 27.28 -1.15
C LYS A 92 -12.27 28.71 -1.38
N SER A 93 -11.48 28.90 -2.44
CA SER A 93 -11.07 30.22 -2.90
C SER A 93 -12.30 31.14 -2.91
N PRO A 94 -12.33 32.24 -2.15
CA PRO A 94 -13.47 33.13 -2.14
C PRO A 94 -13.50 33.88 -3.48
N THR A 95 -14.54 33.62 -4.25
CA THR A 95 -15.01 34.58 -5.26
C THR A 95 -15.49 35.82 -4.50
N TRP A 96 -14.79 36.94 -4.63
CA TRP A 96 -15.28 38.28 -5.05
C TRP A 96 -14.37 39.43 -4.60
N LEU A 97 -14.31 40.46 -5.46
CA LEU A 97 -13.67 41.79 -5.41
C LEU A 97 -12.31 41.87 -6.14
N GLY A 98 -12.21 42.55 -7.29
CA GLY A 98 -13.18 43.46 -7.94
C GLY A 98 -12.87 43.75 -9.40
#